data_AF-A0A7X2RMH4-F1
#
_entry.id   AF-A0A7X2RMH4-F1
#
_cell.length_a   1.000
_cell.length_b   1.000
_cell.length_c   1.000
_cell.angle_alpha   90.00
_cell.angle_beta   90.00
_cell.angle_gamma   90.00
#
_symmetry.space_group_name_H-M   'P 1'
#
loop_
_entity.id
_entity.type
_entity.pdbx_description
1 polymer ?
#
loop_
_entity_poly.entity_id
_entity_poly.type
_entity_poly.pdbx_seq_one_letter_code
_entity_poly.pdbx_strand_id
1 'polypeptide(L)'
;MDTHNKMTRDFRNKLQALLARKANHKCMYPGCTQPAINAHAISKEYALRGIAKDGILIHPEPLRLDEDIYCRIKFCEVGTQKASTFKGFCKTHDSTFGALDKTGINTLGDVFLQLYRSFANIVFVDNAYLASARHAGDHENFNQDFELSKPISASRGLSLSYDLLDGYNN
;
A
#
# COMPACT_ATOMS: atom_id res chain seq x y z
N MET A 1 -9.63 -0.94 -33.45
CA MET A 1 -9.10 0.07 -32.51
C MET A 1 -9.32 -0.38 -31.05
N ASP A 2 -9.25 -1.70 -30.74
CA ASP A 2 -10.16 -2.24 -29.72
C ASP A 2 -9.59 -3.17 -28.64
N THR A 3 -8.38 -3.72 -28.77
CA THR A 3 -7.85 -4.67 -27.75
C THR A 3 -7.13 -3.95 -26.61
N HIS A 4 -6.30 -2.95 -26.93
CA HIS A 4 -5.53 -2.17 -25.94
C HIS A 4 -6.43 -1.36 -25.01
N ASN A 5 -7.40 -0.64 -25.57
CA ASN A 5 -8.41 0.11 -24.81
C ASN A 5 -9.24 -0.78 -23.87
N LYS A 6 -9.51 -2.03 -24.27
CA LYS A 6 -10.22 -3.00 -23.44
C LYS A 6 -9.35 -3.44 -22.25
N MET A 7 -8.08 -3.81 -22.49
CA MET A 7 -7.13 -4.20 -21.44
C MET A 7 -6.95 -3.09 -20.40
N THR A 8 -6.72 -1.84 -20.84
CA THR A 8 -6.57 -0.68 -19.95
C THR A 8 -7.82 -0.47 -19.08
N ARG A 9 -9.01 -0.62 -19.67
CA ARG A 9 -10.28 -0.50 -18.95
C ARG A 9 -10.48 -1.63 -17.94
N ASP A 10 -10.24 -2.87 -18.33
CA ASP A 10 -10.45 -4.04 -17.48
C ASP A 10 -9.48 -4.02 -16.29
N PHE A 11 -8.23 -3.61 -16.52
CA PHE A 11 -7.25 -3.32 -15.48
C PHE A 11 -7.76 -2.23 -14.52
N ARG A 12 -8.15 -1.05 -15.03
CA ARG A 12 -8.59 0.05 -14.17
C ARG A 12 -9.79 -0.36 -13.30
N ASN A 13 -10.78 -1.03 -13.89
CA ASN A 13 -11.99 -1.46 -13.19
C ASN A 13 -11.67 -2.49 -12.09
N LYS A 14 -10.82 -3.48 -12.39
CA LYS A 14 -10.45 -4.50 -11.41
C LYS A 14 -9.61 -3.91 -10.27
N LEU A 15 -8.64 -3.06 -10.58
CA LEU A 15 -7.83 -2.37 -9.58
C LEU A 15 -8.70 -1.51 -8.65
N GLN A 16 -9.63 -0.73 -9.21
CA GLN A 16 -10.57 0.07 -8.43
C GLN A 16 -11.43 -0.80 -7.51
N ALA A 17 -11.89 -1.96 -7.98
CA ALA A 17 -12.67 -2.90 -7.17
C ALA A 17 -11.85 -3.50 -6.01
N LEU A 18 -10.58 -3.84 -6.23
CA LEU A 18 -9.68 -4.40 -5.21
C LEU A 18 -9.30 -3.37 -4.13
N LEU A 19 -9.06 -2.12 -4.53
CA LEU A 19 -8.69 -1.03 -3.62
C LEU A 19 -9.91 -0.33 -2.98
N ALA A 20 -11.13 -0.68 -3.38
CA ALA A 20 -12.34 -0.05 -2.86
C ALA A 20 -12.48 -0.25 -1.34
N ARG A 21 -13.00 0.75 -0.64
CA ARG A 21 -13.27 0.68 0.81
C ARG A 21 -14.18 -0.49 1.23
N LYS A 22 -15.07 -0.91 0.33
CA LYS A 22 -16.01 -2.03 0.52
C LYS A 22 -15.41 -3.41 0.21
N ALA A 23 -14.19 -3.46 -0.32
CA ALA A 23 -13.52 -4.72 -0.60
C ALA A 23 -13.17 -5.42 0.73
N ASN A 24 -13.46 -6.72 0.78
CA ASN A 24 -13.14 -7.54 1.93
C ASN A 24 -11.73 -8.10 1.77
N HIS A 25 -10.86 -7.72 2.70
CA HIS A 25 -9.49 -8.21 2.78
C HIS A 25 -9.25 -8.81 4.16
N LYS A 26 -8.32 -9.75 4.24
CA LYS A 26 -7.86 -10.30 5.52
C LYS A 26 -6.70 -9.48 6.05
N CYS A 27 -6.54 -9.46 7.36
CA CYS A 27 -5.38 -8.88 8.00
C CYS A 27 -4.09 -9.53 7.49
N MET A 28 -3.06 -8.72 7.26
CA MET A 28 -1.74 -9.15 6.78
C MET A 28 -0.81 -9.60 7.91
N TYR A 29 -1.23 -9.44 9.17
CA TYR A 29 -0.48 -9.96 10.31
C TYR A 29 -0.42 -11.50 10.25
N PRO A 30 0.77 -12.12 10.40
CA PRO A 30 0.92 -13.58 10.29
C PRO A 30 -0.07 -14.36 11.17
N GLY A 31 -0.75 -15.33 10.58
CA GLY A 31 -1.76 -16.16 11.27
C GLY A 31 -3.09 -15.48 11.58
N CYS A 32 -3.26 -14.19 11.28
CA CYS A 32 -4.52 -13.48 11.54
C CYS A 32 -5.58 -13.76 10.48
N THR A 33 -6.78 -14.14 10.90
CA THR A 33 -7.93 -14.40 10.00
C THR A 33 -8.99 -13.30 10.03
N GLN A 34 -8.81 -12.28 10.87
CA GLN A 34 -9.77 -11.19 11.06
C GLN A 34 -9.85 -10.27 9.83
N PRO A 35 -11.03 -9.68 9.53
CA PRO A 35 -11.18 -8.75 8.43
C PRO A 35 -10.34 -7.49 8.64
N ALA A 36 -9.71 -7.01 7.57
CA ALA A 36 -8.94 -5.78 7.58
C ALA A 36 -9.85 -4.54 7.54
N ILE A 37 -9.48 -3.53 8.31
CA ILE A 37 -10.06 -2.20 8.31
C ILE A 37 -9.26 -1.28 7.39
N ASN A 38 -9.75 -0.05 7.20
CA ASN A 38 -9.04 0.96 6.41
C ASN A 38 -7.97 1.65 7.27
N ALA A 39 -6.81 0.99 7.42
CA ALA A 39 -5.65 1.48 8.17
C ALA A 39 -4.90 2.56 7.37
N HIS A 40 -4.03 3.32 8.03
CA HIS A 40 -3.08 4.24 7.37
C HIS A 40 -1.69 3.62 7.34
N ALA A 41 -0.92 3.78 6.27
CA ALA A 41 0.48 3.35 6.25
C ALA A 41 1.41 4.37 6.91
N ILE A 42 1.08 5.66 6.79
CA ILE A 42 1.76 6.78 7.44
C ILE A 42 0.80 7.39 8.45
N SER A 43 1.30 7.68 9.66
CA SER A 43 0.46 8.21 10.73
C SER A 43 -0.38 9.41 10.29
N LYS A 44 -1.70 9.30 10.40
CA LYS A 44 -2.60 10.41 10.07
C LYS A 44 -2.43 11.58 11.04
N GLU A 45 -2.41 11.26 12.34
CA GLU A 45 -2.45 12.26 13.40
C GLU A 45 -1.10 12.96 13.59
N TYR A 46 -0.01 12.19 13.66
CA TYR A 46 1.32 12.75 13.89
C TYR A 46 1.98 13.27 12.61
N ALA A 47 1.99 12.47 11.53
CA ALA A 47 2.76 12.81 10.32
C ALA A 47 1.93 13.57 9.28
N LEU A 48 0.84 12.99 8.77
CA LEU A 48 0.11 13.56 7.65
C LEU A 48 -0.53 14.91 7.98
N ARG A 49 -1.11 15.08 9.18
CA ARG A 49 -1.63 16.38 9.61
C ARG A 49 -0.54 17.43 9.78
N GLY A 50 0.66 17.04 10.20
CA GLY A 50 1.79 17.96 10.38
C GLY A 50 2.28 18.60 9.08
N ILE A 51 2.06 17.95 7.93
CA ILE A 51 2.44 18.46 6.60
C ILE A 51 1.25 18.90 5.73
N ALA A 52 0.02 18.79 6.24
CA ALA A 52 -1.17 19.15 5.49
C ALA A 52 -1.51 20.65 5.63
N LYS A 53 -2.02 21.24 4.56
CA LYS A 53 -2.65 22.57 4.60
C LYS A 53 -4.16 22.41 4.59
N ASP A 54 -4.85 22.88 5.62
CA ASP A 54 -6.31 22.76 5.77
C ASP A 54 -6.82 21.31 5.65
N GLY A 55 -6.01 20.35 6.11
CA GLY A 55 -6.32 18.91 6.02
C GLY A 55 -6.13 18.29 4.63
N ILE A 56 -5.56 19.04 3.68
CA ILE A 56 -5.28 18.66 2.29
C ILE A 56 -3.77 18.46 2.10
N LEU A 57 -3.43 17.44 1.31
CA LEU A 57 -2.07 17.08 0.90
C LEU A 57 -2.01 17.05 -0.63
N ILE A 58 -0.79 17.16 -1.17
CA ILE A 58 -0.52 16.94 -2.59
C ILE A 58 -0.03 15.50 -2.80
N HIS A 59 -0.63 14.78 -3.74
CA HIS A 59 -0.32 13.39 -4.06
C HIS A 59 0.05 13.25 -5.54
N PRO A 60 1.18 12.59 -5.87
CA PRO A 60 1.51 12.26 -7.24
C PRO A 60 0.69 11.07 -7.75
N GLU A 61 0.01 11.25 -8.88
CA GLU A 61 -0.74 10.22 -9.57
C GLU A 61 -0.19 10.01 -10.99
N PRO A 62 0.20 8.78 -11.37
CA PRO A 62 0.67 8.50 -12.72
C PRO A 62 -0.49 8.61 -13.72
N LEU A 63 -0.35 9.48 -14.72
CA LEU A 63 -1.21 9.52 -15.89
C LEU A 63 -0.74 8.41 -16.84
N ARG A 64 -1.45 7.28 -16.83
CA ARG A 64 -1.38 6.32 -17.93
C ARG A 64 -2.18 6.86 -19.10
N LEU A 65 -1.54 7.71 -19.90
CA LEU A 65 -1.96 8.01 -21.26
C LEU A 65 -1.20 7.01 -22.14
N ASP A 66 -1.93 6.19 -22.90
CA ASP A 66 -1.40 5.07 -23.70
C ASP A 66 -0.53 5.51 -24.91
N GLU A 67 -0.07 6.76 -24.94
CA GLU A 67 0.56 7.39 -26.12
C GLU A 67 2.04 7.74 -25.93
N ASP A 68 2.53 7.91 -24.70
CA ASP A 68 3.92 8.33 -24.43
C ASP A 68 4.77 7.24 -23.77
N ILE A 69 6.05 7.15 -24.17
CA ILE A 69 7.06 6.25 -23.56
C ILE A 69 7.32 6.61 -22.09
N TYR A 70 7.07 7.87 -21.70
CA TYR A 70 7.23 8.36 -20.34
C TYR A 70 5.87 8.57 -19.65
N CYS A 71 5.68 7.94 -18.49
CA CYS A 71 4.49 8.17 -17.69
C CYS A 71 4.53 9.58 -17.07
N ARG A 72 3.61 10.46 -17.48
CA ARG A 72 3.46 11.79 -16.90
C ARG A 72 2.89 11.66 -15.49
N ILE A 73 3.41 12.43 -14.53
CA ILE A 73 2.86 12.48 -13.16
C ILE A 73 1.99 13.73 -13.05
N LYS A 74 0.75 13.56 -12.60
CA LYS A 74 -0.13 14.65 -12.20
C LYS A 74 -0.08 14.78 -10.68
N PHE A 75 -0.02 16.01 -10.19
CA PHE A 75 -0.20 16.28 -8.77
C PHE A 75 -1.66 16.59 -8.49
N CYS A 76 -2.27 15.80 -7.61
CA CYS A 76 -3.67 15.89 -7.23
C CYS A 76 -3.78 16.17 -5.73
N GLU A 77 -4.87 16.83 -5.32
CA GLU A 77 -5.16 16.99 -3.89
C GLU A 77 -5.73 15.70 -3.29
N VAL A 78 -5.33 15.40 -2.05
CA VAL A 78 -5.89 14.29 -1.27
C VAL A 78 -6.09 14.71 0.18
N GLY A 79 -7.25 14.39 0.75
CA GLY A 79 -7.50 14.62 2.17
C GLY A 79 -6.70 13.67 3.05
N THR A 80 -6.24 14.17 4.21
CA THR A 80 -5.50 13.38 5.21
C THR A 80 -6.19 12.07 5.62
N GLN A 81 -7.54 12.02 5.60
CA GLN A 81 -8.30 10.80 5.89
C GLN A 81 -8.21 9.70 4.82
N LYS A 82 -7.74 10.02 3.61
CA LYS A 82 -7.59 9.08 2.49
C LYS A 82 -6.13 8.81 2.16
N ALA A 83 -5.24 9.77 2.44
CA ALA A 83 -3.83 9.63 2.16
C ALA A 83 -3.23 8.43 2.89
N SER A 84 -2.46 7.62 2.16
CA SER A 84 -1.80 6.39 2.63
C SER A 84 -2.73 5.30 3.18
N THR A 85 -4.05 5.37 2.97
CA THR A 85 -4.95 4.35 3.52
C THR A 85 -4.97 3.07 2.68
N PHE A 86 -5.04 1.93 3.36
CA PHE A 86 -5.10 0.61 2.74
C PHE A 86 -5.79 -0.41 3.64
N LYS A 87 -6.12 -1.58 3.09
CA LYS A 87 -6.84 -2.66 3.80
C LYS A 87 -5.89 -3.76 4.28
N GLY A 88 -4.85 -3.37 5.02
CA GLY A 88 -3.82 -4.31 5.48
C GLY A 88 -4.01 -4.90 6.86
N PHE A 89 -4.64 -4.19 7.80
CA PHE A 89 -4.69 -4.63 9.21
C PHE A 89 -6.11 -4.65 9.76
N CYS A 90 -6.41 -5.63 10.63
CA CYS A 90 -7.64 -5.61 11.42
C CYS A 90 -7.53 -4.57 12.54
N LYS A 91 -8.65 -4.29 13.23
CA LYS A 91 -8.68 -3.28 14.31
C LYS A 91 -7.62 -3.54 15.40
N THR A 92 -7.41 -4.80 15.77
CA THR A 92 -6.43 -5.18 16.79
C THR A 92 -5.00 -4.88 16.33
N HIS A 93 -4.61 -5.33 15.13
CA HIS A 93 -3.25 -5.12 14.64
C HIS A 93 -3.00 -3.70 14.11
N ASP A 94 -4.03 -2.91 13.81
CA ASP A 94 -3.84 -1.48 13.56
C ASP A 94 -3.55 -0.71 14.87
N SER A 95 -4.08 -1.18 16.00
CA SER A 95 -3.86 -0.52 17.30
C SER A 95 -2.43 -0.66 17.84
N THR A 96 -1.63 -1.61 17.34
CA THR A 96 -0.22 -1.77 17.72
C THR A 96 0.63 -0.58 17.28
N PHE A 97 0.20 0.14 16.24
CA PHE A 97 0.84 1.38 15.78
C PHE A 97 0.44 2.61 16.60
N GLY A 98 -0.36 2.45 17.67
CA GLY A 98 -0.94 3.56 18.41
C GLY A 98 0.08 4.47 19.11
N ALA A 99 1.24 3.95 19.53
CA ALA A 99 2.32 4.76 20.09
C ALA A 99 2.96 5.63 19.00
N LEU A 100 3.38 5.00 17.90
CA LEU A 100 3.88 5.64 16.69
C LEU A 100 2.92 6.73 16.18
N ASP A 101 1.61 6.48 16.22
CA ASP A 101 0.59 7.43 15.78
C ASP A 101 0.40 8.65 16.69
N LYS A 102 0.84 8.57 17.96
CA LYS A 102 0.73 9.67 18.94
C LYS A 102 2.02 10.47 19.08
N THR A 103 3.15 9.77 19.15
CA THR A 103 4.43 10.38 19.52
C THR A 103 5.45 10.37 18.38
N GLY A 104 5.16 9.70 17.26
CA GLY A 104 6.10 9.52 16.17
C GLY A 104 7.18 8.49 16.47
N ILE A 105 8.27 8.55 15.71
CA ILE A 105 9.41 7.63 15.83
C ILE A 105 10.38 8.15 16.88
N ASN A 106 10.51 7.46 18.01
CA ASN A 106 11.41 7.85 19.10
C ASN A 106 12.39 6.73 19.49
N THR A 107 12.06 5.49 19.14
CA THR A 107 12.83 4.29 19.45
C THR A 107 13.11 3.47 18.20
N LEU A 108 14.03 2.51 18.32
CA LEU A 108 14.28 1.54 17.25
C LEU A 108 13.05 0.65 16.99
N GLY A 109 12.28 0.31 18.04
CA GLY A 109 11.00 -0.40 17.89
C GLY A 109 9.98 0.38 17.06
N ASP A 110 9.92 1.70 17.20
CA ASP A 110 9.05 2.55 16.37
C ASP A 110 9.46 2.52 14.88
N VAL A 111 10.77 2.46 14.61
CA VAL A 111 11.30 2.28 13.25
C VAL A 111 10.82 0.94 12.68
N PHE A 112 10.93 -0.15 13.45
CA PHE A 112 10.49 -1.46 13.00
C PHE A 112 8.96 -1.51 12.76
N LEU A 113 8.17 -0.92 13.64
CA LEU A 113 6.73 -0.75 13.44
C LEU A 113 6.42 0.02 12.15
N GLN A 114 7.08 1.16 11.91
CA GLN A 114 6.85 1.96 10.69
C GLN A 114 7.28 1.20 9.43
N LEU A 115 8.41 0.47 9.46
CA LEU A 115 8.85 -0.38 8.36
C LEU A 115 7.81 -1.44 8.05
N TYR A 116 7.33 -2.16 9.06
CA TYR A 116 6.31 -3.20 8.90
C TYR A 116 5.01 -2.65 8.32
N ARG A 117 4.52 -1.52 8.83
CA ARG A 117 3.32 -0.85 8.31
C ARG A 117 3.49 -0.40 6.85
N SER A 118 4.68 0.09 6.49
CA SER A 118 4.98 0.59 5.15
C SER A 118 5.09 -0.54 4.13
N PHE A 119 5.85 -1.60 4.44
CA PHE A 119 5.96 -2.77 3.56
C PHE A 119 4.62 -3.49 3.41
N ALA A 120 3.79 -3.54 4.44
CA ALA A 120 2.44 -4.11 4.32
C ALA A 120 1.60 -3.34 3.28
N ASN A 121 1.68 -2.00 3.27
CA ASN A 121 1.02 -1.19 2.26
C ASN A 121 1.57 -1.46 0.85
N ILE A 122 2.89 -1.49 0.69
CA ILE A 122 3.53 -1.76 -0.61
C ILE A 122 3.07 -3.12 -1.15
N VAL A 123 3.20 -4.18 -0.35
CA VAL A 123 2.77 -5.54 -0.74
C VAL A 123 1.27 -5.59 -1.04
N PHE A 124 0.43 -4.90 -0.26
CA PHE A 124 -1.00 -4.83 -0.52
C PHE A 124 -1.32 -4.22 -1.89
N VAL A 125 -0.70 -3.07 -2.18
CA VAL A 125 -0.88 -2.37 -3.45
C VAL A 125 -0.35 -3.21 -4.60
N ASP A 126 0.88 -3.72 -4.51
CA ASP A 126 1.49 -4.55 -5.56
C ASP A 126 0.64 -5.78 -5.88
N ASN A 127 0.10 -6.46 -4.86
CA ASN A 127 -0.80 -7.59 -5.06
C ASN A 127 -2.10 -7.19 -5.79
N ALA A 128 -2.66 -6.02 -5.48
CA ALA A 128 -3.83 -5.51 -6.17
C ALA A 128 -3.53 -5.19 -7.64
N TYR A 129 -2.38 -4.57 -7.91
CA TYR A 129 -1.92 -4.27 -9.27
C TYR A 129 -1.65 -5.56 -10.07
N LEU A 130 -0.95 -6.52 -9.49
CA LEU A 130 -0.66 -7.82 -10.11
C LEU A 130 -1.95 -8.59 -10.44
N ALA A 131 -2.87 -8.69 -9.49
CA ALA A 131 -4.15 -9.36 -9.69
C ALA A 131 -4.98 -8.66 -10.78
N SER A 132 -4.88 -7.33 -10.87
CA SER A 132 -5.55 -6.55 -11.89
C SER A 132 -4.94 -6.73 -13.29
N ALA A 133 -3.60 -6.73 -13.40
CA ALA A 133 -2.88 -6.99 -14.65
C ALA A 133 -3.24 -8.36 -15.22
N ARG A 134 -3.14 -9.40 -14.39
CA ARG A 134 -3.53 -10.77 -14.76
C ARG A 134 -4.98 -10.86 -15.21
N HIS A 135 -5.90 -10.11 -14.56
CA HIS A 135 -7.31 -10.07 -14.95
C HIS A 135 -7.52 -9.43 -16.32
N ALA A 136 -6.73 -8.42 -16.66
CA ALA A 136 -6.79 -7.74 -17.96
C ALA A 136 -6.11 -8.53 -19.10
N GLY A 137 -5.47 -9.67 -18.79
CA GLY A 137 -4.72 -10.47 -19.74
C GLY A 137 -3.26 -10.03 -19.91
N ASP A 138 -2.77 -9.15 -19.04
CA ASP A 138 -1.37 -8.72 -19.00
C ASP A 138 -0.56 -9.67 -18.09
N HIS A 139 0.26 -10.49 -18.74
CA HIS A 139 1.15 -11.45 -18.09
C HIS A 139 2.62 -11.01 -18.12
N GLU A 140 2.93 -9.88 -18.75
CA GLU A 140 4.31 -9.47 -19.05
C GLU A 140 4.80 -8.34 -18.13
N ASN A 141 3.91 -7.44 -17.68
CA ASN A 141 4.31 -6.25 -16.90
C ASN A 141 4.54 -6.49 -15.40
N PHE A 142 4.49 -7.74 -14.92
CA PHE A 142 4.90 -8.13 -13.57
C PHE A 142 5.77 -9.37 -13.63
N ASN A 143 7.05 -9.16 -13.97
CA ASN A 143 8.04 -10.22 -14.01
C ASN A 143 8.36 -10.68 -12.57
N GLN A 144 7.74 -11.80 -12.18
CA GLN A 144 7.91 -12.39 -10.85
C GLN A 144 9.37 -12.81 -10.60
N ASP A 145 10.08 -13.28 -11.62
CA ASP A 145 11.49 -13.65 -11.51
C ASP A 145 12.34 -12.42 -11.22
N PHE A 146 12.08 -11.30 -11.90
CA PHE A 146 12.73 -10.02 -11.61
C PHE A 146 12.42 -9.56 -10.18
N GLU A 147 11.16 -9.59 -9.74
CA GLU A 147 10.79 -9.22 -8.37
C GLU A 147 11.49 -10.09 -7.32
N LEU A 148 11.61 -11.40 -7.56
CA LEU A 148 12.31 -12.34 -6.67
C LEU A 148 13.84 -12.22 -6.75
N SER A 149 14.37 -11.71 -7.88
CA SER A 149 15.80 -11.43 -8.07
C SER A 149 16.28 -10.21 -7.27
N LYS A 150 15.36 -9.31 -6.90
CA LYS A 150 15.71 -8.15 -6.06
C LYS A 150 16.29 -8.62 -4.73
N PRO A 151 17.41 -8.03 -4.26
CA PRO A 151 17.98 -8.36 -2.94
C PRO A 151 16.94 -8.25 -1.83
N ILE A 152 16.10 -7.22 -1.89
CA ILE A 152 14.94 -7.03 -1.00
C ILE A 152 13.72 -6.73 -1.89
N SER A 153 12.91 -7.75 -2.15
CA SER A 153 11.57 -7.58 -2.72
C SER A 153 10.62 -7.00 -1.67
N ALA A 154 9.47 -6.46 -2.09
CA ALA A 154 8.46 -5.95 -1.15
C ALA A 154 7.99 -7.02 -0.15
N SER A 155 7.81 -8.27 -0.62
CA SER A 155 7.42 -9.40 0.23
C SER A 155 8.51 -9.79 1.23
N ARG A 156 9.78 -9.83 0.80
CA ARG A 156 10.92 -10.07 1.71
C ARG A 156 11.08 -8.94 2.71
N GLY A 157 10.89 -7.69 2.28
CA GLY A 157 10.90 -6.52 3.16
C GLY A 157 9.80 -6.60 4.23
N LEU A 158 8.59 -7.04 3.85
CA LEU A 158 7.51 -7.28 4.80
C LEU A 158 7.87 -8.36 5.83
N SER A 159 8.35 -9.52 5.39
CA SER A 159 8.78 -10.59 6.29
C SER A 159 9.90 -10.13 7.23
N LEU A 160 10.96 -9.52 6.69
CA LEU A 160 12.07 -9.00 7.49
C LEU A 160 11.59 -7.97 8.53
N SER A 161 10.71 -7.05 8.14
CA SER A 161 10.20 -6.04 9.06
C SER A 161 9.32 -6.64 10.17
N TYR A 162 8.62 -7.74 9.90
CA TYR A 162 7.91 -8.51 10.92
C TYR A 162 8.89 -9.20 11.87
N ASP A 163 9.91 -9.87 11.35
CA ASP A 163 10.91 -10.57 12.17
C ASP A 163 11.67 -9.60 13.10
N LEU A 164 12.00 -8.40 12.60
CA LEU A 164 12.61 -7.33 13.41
C LEU A 164 11.68 -6.85 14.53
N LEU A 165 10.37 -6.73 14.24
CA LEU A 165 9.37 -6.32 15.22
C LEU A 165 9.17 -7.40 16.28
N ASP A 166 9.05 -8.66 15.86
CA ASP A 166 8.86 -9.80 16.76
C ASP A 166 10.08 -9.98 17.67
N GLY A 167 11.28 -9.96 17.09
CA GLY A 167 12.54 -10.09 17.84
C GLY A 167 12.89 -8.89 18.74
N TYR A 168 12.26 -7.72 18.54
CA TYR A 168 12.41 -6.58 19.46
C TYR A 168 11.51 -6.69 20.70
N ASN A 169 10.39 -7.39 20.57
CA ASN A 169 9.40 -7.54 21.64
C ASN A 169 9.65 -8.76 22.54
N ASN A 170 10.46 -9.72 22.07
CA ASN A 170 10.84 -10.96 22.77
C ASN A 170 12.27 -10.87 23.30
#